data_AF-A0A914EAI3-F1
#
_entry.id   AF-A0A914EAI3-F1
#
_cell.length_a   1.000
_cell.length_b   1.000
_cell.length_c   1.000
_cell.angle_alpha   90.00
_cell.angle_beta   90.00
_cell.angle_gamma   90.00
#
_symmetry.space_group_name_H-M   'P 1'
#
loop_
_entity.id
_entity.type
_entity.pdbx_description
1 polymer ?
#
loop_
_entity_poly.entity_id
_entity_poly.type
_entity_poly.pdbx_seq_one_letter_code
_entity_poly.pdbx_strand_id
1 'polypeptide(L)'
;MEIPQRLQALLQTPDPLVLNHIIKYNGSGEKDTACYDIEVEMEDPIKQQMNTFLGNHASMPDISVLDKKIYDIVEQLNEWKVRRDFYIYDIVEQLNEWKVRRDFYVRFAENPQEFCKKWLISQSKDLKTMTETLTDYEQERRADHFYKPVTQEAIFRYIYGKVQQKRLELEASLGVRNN
;
A
#
# COMPACT_ATOMS: atom_id res chain seq x y z
N MET A 1 -49.49 -3.80 -25.70
CA MET A 1 -48.96 -4.01 -27.06
C MET A 1 -50.01 -3.82 -28.17
N GLU A 2 -51.28 -3.49 -27.88
CA GLU A 2 -52.31 -3.36 -28.94
C GLU A 2 -52.30 -2.02 -29.68
N ILE A 3 -51.80 -0.95 -29.04
CA ILE A 3 -51.84 0.41 -29.60
C ILE A 3 -51.04 0.52 -30.91
N PRO A 4 -49.79 0.02 -31.02
CA PRO A 4 -49.04 0.07 -32.29
C PRO A 4 -49.73 -0.71 -33.43
N GLN A 5 -50.34 -1.87 -33.12
CA GLN A 5 -51.02 -2.70 -34.12
C GLN A 5 -52.29 -2.04 -34.64
N ARG A 6 -53.08 -1.40 -33.77
CA ARG A 6 -54.27 -0.63 -34.21
C ARG A 6 -53.89 0.65 -34.95
N LEU A 7 -52.79 1.29 -34.58
CA LEU A 7 -52.25 2.46 -35.29
C LEU A 7 -51.80 2.11 -36.71
N GLN A 8 -51.13 0.96 -36.90
CA GLN A 8 -50.59 0.58 -38.20
C GLN A 8 -51.67 0.44 -39.29
N ALA A 9 -52.87 -0.01 -38.92
CA ALA A 9 -54.01 -0.09 -39.84
C ALA A 9 -54.60 1.29 -40.23
N LEU A 10 -54.25 2.35 -39.49
CA LEU A 10 -54.70 3.72 -39.74
C LEU A 10 -53.63 4.58 -40.42
N LEU A 11 -52.39 4.07 -40.56
CA LEU A 11 -51.33 4.74 -41.30
C LEU A 11 -51.52 4.49 -42.79
N GLN A 12 -51.72 5.56 -43.55
CA GLN A 12 -51.83 5.52 -45.01
C GLN A 12 -50.56 6.08 -45.65
N THR A 13 -50.25 5.62 -46.85
CA THR A 13 -49.23 6.27 -47.67
C THR A 13 -49.68 7.70 -48.00
N PRO A 14 -48.75 8.64 -48.18
CA PRO A 14 -49.09 9.98 -48.64
C PRO A 14 -49.97 9.93 -49.89
N ASP A 15 -50.99 10.77 -49.92
CA ASP A 15 -51.89 10.83 -51.07
C ASP A 15 -51.12 11.24 -52.34
N PRO A 16 -51.45 10.65 -53.50
CA PRO A 16 -50.80 11.02 -54.75
C PRO A 16 -51.11 12.47 -55.11
N LEU A 17 -50.15 13.14 -55.77
CA LEU A 17 -50.37 14.49 -56.27
C LEU A 17 -51.37 14.47 -57.44
N VAL A 18 -52.57 15.01 -57.22
CA VAL A 18 -53.61 15.09 -58.24
C VAL A 18 -53.73 16.51 -58.77
N LEU A 19 -53.41 16.72 -60.05
CA LEU A 19 -53.53 18.00 -60.73
C LEU A 19 -54.76 17.99 -61.64
N ASN A 20 -55.79 18.75 -61.26
CA ASN A 20 -57.00 18.88 -62.07
C ASN A 20 -56.87 20.09 -63.00
N HIS A 21 -56.88 19.83 -64.31
CA HIS A 21 -56.83 20.88 -65.33
C HIS A 21 -58.05 20.79 -66.25
N ILE A 22 -58.79 21.90 -66.39
CA ILE A 22 -59.94 22.00 -67.30
C ILE A 22 -59.46 22.61 -68.61
N ILE A 23 -59.62 21.88 -69.70
CA ILE A 23 -59.22 22.33 -71.03
C ILE A 23 -60.19 23.42 -71.50
N LYS A 24 -59.67 24.62 -71.75
CA LYS A 24 -60.41 25.75 -72.34
C LYS A 24 -59.86 26.06 -73.73
N TYR A 25 -60.74 26.30 -74.70
CA TYR A 25 -60.34 26.73 -76.03
C TYR A 25 -60.33 28.26 -76.11
N ASN A 26 -59.14 28.86 -76.00
CA ASN A 26 -58.93 30.27 -76.24
C ASN A 26 -58.40 30.48 -77.67
N GLY A 27 -59.14 31.23 -78.49
CA GLY A 27 -58.77 31.52 -79.88
C GLY A 27 -57.53 32.43 -80.05
N SER A 28 -56.90 32.87 -78.96
CA SER A 28 -55.70 33.73 -78.96
C SER A 28 -54.37 32.97 -78.95
N GLY A 29 -54.37 31.64 -78.81
CA GLY A 29 -53.15 30.80 -78.87
C GLY A 29 -52.21 30.92 -77.66
N GLU A 30 -52.57 31.68 -76.62
CA GLU A 30 -51.81 31.74 -75.37
C GLU A 30 -51.98 30.45 -74.55
N LYS A 31 -50.86 29.89 -74.07
CA LYS A 31 -50.84 28.70 -73.22
C LYS A 31 -51.15 29.10 -71.77
N ASP A 32 -52.29 28.66 -71.25
CA ASP A 32 -52.61 28.80 -69.83
C ASP A 32 -51.71 27.83 -69.03
N THR A 33 -50.73 28.35 -68.32
CA THR A 33 -49.73 27.55 -67.58
C THR A 33 -50.02 27.65 -66.10
N ALA A 34 -50.41 26.53 -65.48
CA ALA A 34 -50.57 26.43 -64.04
C ALA A 34 -49.24 26.02 -63.39
N CYS A 35 -48.75 26.82 -62.44
CA CYS A 35 -47.57 26.52 -61.65
C CYS A 35 -48.00 26.09 -60.24
N TYR A 36 -47.41 25.00 -59.73
CA TYR A 36 -47.68 24.49 -58.39
C TYR A 36 -46.36 24.41 -57.62
N ASP A 37 -46.29 25.10 -56.48
CA ASP A 37 -45.19 24.98 -55.54
C ASP A 37 -45.48 23.81 -54.58
N ILE A 38 -44.53 22.88 -54.46
CA ILE A 38 -44.64 21.71 -53.60
C ILE A 38 -43.47 21.74 -52.62
N GLU A 39 -43.78 21.76 -51.33
CA GLU A 39 -42.77 21.64 -50.27
C GLU A 39 -42.38 20.17 -50.13
N VAL A 40 -41.08 19.89 -50.27
CA VAL A 40 -40.52 18.54 -50.17
C VAL A 40 -39.60 18.48 -48.97
N GLU A 41 -39.89 17.58 -48.03
CA GLU A 41 -38.94 17.27 -46.96
C GLU A 41 -37.71 16.58 -47.56
N MET A 42 -36.57 17.27 -47.50
CA MET A 42 -35.28 16.67 -47.84
C MET A 42 -34.64 16.08 -46.59
N GLU A 43 -33.89 15.00 -46.77
CA GLU A 43 -33.08 14.44 -45.70
C GLU A 43 -32.03 15.47 -45.27
N ASP A 44 -31.97 15.76 -43.97
CA ASP A 44 -31.08 16.78 -43.42
C ASP A 44 -29.61 16.39 -43.69
N PRO A 45 -28.87 17.14 -44.52
CA PRO A 45 -27.48 16.83 -44.86
C PRO A 45 -26.56 16.82 -43.61
N ILE A 46 -26.99 17.44 -42.51
CA ILE A 46 -26.26 17.43 -41.23
C ILE A 46 -26.34 16.06 -40.56
N LYS A 47 -27.42 15.29 -40.74
CA LYS A 47 -27.55 13.93 -40.14
C LYS A 47 -26.44 13.00 -40.59
N GLN A 48 -26.06 13.07 -41.87
CA GLN A 48 -24.98 12.25 -42.42
C GLN A 48 -23.60 12.68 -41.87
N GLN A 49 -23.39 13.98 -41.69
CA GLN A 49 -22.18 14.52 -41.07
C GLN A 49 -22.08 14.14 -39.58
N MET A 50 -23.18 14.21 -38.83
CA MET A 50 -23.24 13.76 -37.44
C MET A 50 -22.94 12.27 -37.31
N ASN A 51 -23.52 11.42 -38.17
CA ASN A 51 -23.23 9.98 -38.16
C ASN A 51 -21.76 9.70 -38.46
N THR A 52 -21.16 10.46 -39.38
CA THR A 52 -19.73 10.36 -39.69
C THR A 52 -18.88 10.79 -38.49
N PHE A 53 -19.25 11.90 -37.83
CA PHE A 53 -18.54 12.39 -36.64
C PHE A 53 -18.61 11.40 -35.47
N LEU A 54 -19.80 10.87 -35.17
CA LEU A 54 -20.01 9.92 -34.07
C LEU A 54 -19.35 8.56 -34.33
N GLY A 55 -19.27 8.14 -35.60
CA GLY A 55 -18.61 6.88 -35.99
C GLY A 55 -17.10 7.01 -36.23
N ASN A 56 -16.55 8.23 -36.22
CA ASN A 56 -15.15 8.44 -36.52
C ASN A 56 -14.26 8.10 -35.32
N HIS A 57 -13.80 6.85 -35.29
CA HIS A 57 -12.82 6.35 -34.32
C HIS A 57 -11.40 6.27 -34.89
N ALA A 58 -11.07 6.99 -35.96
CA ALA A 58 -9.78 6.88 -36.63
C ALA A 58 -8.57 7.08 -35.69
N SER A 59 -8.70 7.91 -34.65
CA SER A 59 -7.65 8.18 -33.66
C SER A 59 -7.66 7.25 -32.44
N MET A 60 -8.70 6.43 -32.24
CA MET A 60 -8.79 5.55 -31.06
C MET A 60 -7.63 4.55 -30.94
N PRO A 61 -7.11 3.95 -32.03
CA PRO A 61 -5.94 3.07 -31.95
C PRO A 61 -4.70 3.80 -31.43
N ASP A 62 -4.43 5.02 -31.92
CA ASP A 62 -3.27 5.82 -31.50
C ASP A 62 -3.39 6.26 -30.04
N ILE A 63 -4.59 6.64 -29.61
CA ILE A 63 -4.88 6.97 -28.20
C ILE A 63 -4.59 5.75 -27.31
N SER A 64 -5.05 4.55 -27.70
CA SER A 64 -4.79 3.33 -26.93
C SER A 64 -3.30 2.98 -26.84
N VAL A 65 -2.53 3.22 -27.89
CA VAL A 65 -1.06 3.05 -27.87
C VAL A 65 -0.41 4.05 -26.91
N LEU A 66 -0.87 5.30 -26.90
CA LEU A 66 -0.37 6.32 -25.97
C LEU A 66 -0.71 5.98 -24.52
N ASP A 67 -1.93 5.51 -24.26
CA ASP A 67 -2.36 5.08 -22.92
C ASP A 67 -1.48 3.94 -22.38
N LYS A 68 -1.18 2.96 -23.23
CA LYS A 68 -0.25 1.88 -22.87
C LYS A 68 1.15 2.41 -22.54
N LYS A 69 1.68 3.32 -23.36
CA LYS A 69 3.00 3.94 -23.09
C LYS A 69 3.00 4.72 -21.78
N ILE A 70 1.93 5.43 -21.47
CA ILE A 70 1.79 6.16 -20.19
C ILE A 70 1.86 5.15 -19.03
N TYR A 71 1.11 4.06 -19.13
CA TYR A 71 1.11 3.01 -18.11
C TYR A 71 2.52 2.41 -17.91
N ASP A 72 3.16 1.98 -18.99
CA ASP A 72 4.49 1.35 -18.95
C ASP A 72 5.55 2.30 -18.35
N ILE A 73 5.49 3.60 -18.66
CA ILE A 73 6.41 4.61 -18.10
C ILE A 73 6.15 4.83 -16.62
N VAL A 74 4.88 4.89 -16.19
CA VAL A 74 4.53 5.06 -14.78
C VAL A 74 4.97 3.86 -13.96
N GLU A 75 4.80 2.64 -14.48
CA GLU A 75 5.28 1.42 -13.85
C GLU A 75 6.81 1.45 -13.68
N GLN A 76 7.55 1.76 -14.75
CA GLN A 76 9.01 1.91 -14.68
C GLN A 76 9.42 2.98 -13.66
N LEU A 77 8.77 4.16 -13.64
CA LEU A 77 9.09 5.21 -12.67
C LEU A 77 8.93 4.71 -11.23
N ASN A 78 7.86 3.96 -10.95
CA ASN A 78 7.63 3.38 -9.63
C ASN A 78 8.71 2.36 -9.25
N GLU A 79 9.09 1.45 -10.16
CA GLU A 79 10.17 0.49 -9.91
C GLU A 79 11.51 1.20 -9.62
N TRP A 80 11.85 2.21 -10.41
CA TRP A 80 13.09 2.95 -10.26
C TRP A 80 13.11 3.74 -8.96
N LYS A 81 11.97 4.29 -8.54
CA LYS A 81 11.82 4.92 -7.23
C LYS A 81 12.09 3.94 -6.10
N VAL A 82 11.45 2.75 -6.12
CA VAL A 82 11.67 1.72 -5.10
C VAL A 82 13.13 1.26 -5.07
N ARG A 83 13.74 1.02 -6.25
CA ARG A 83 15.15 0.63 -6.36
C ARG A 83 16.08 1.69 -5.78
N ARG A 84 15.81 2.96 -6.08
CA ARG A 84 16.60 4.08 -5.55
C ARG A 84 16.46 4.17 -4.03
N ASP A 85 15.26 4.02 -3.49
CA ASP A 85 15.03 4.09 -2.05
C ASP A 85 15.77 2.95 -1.33
N PHE A 86 15.77 1.74 -1.89
CA PHE A 86 16.57 0.62 -1.38
C PHE A 86 18.08 0.89 -1.44
N TYR A 87 18.58 1.43 -2.55
CA TYR A 87 19.99 1.76 -2.71
C TYR A 87 20.46 2.83 -1.73
N ILE A 88 19.63 3.86 -1.50
CA ILE A 88 19.92 4.90 -0.50
C ILE A 88 19.97 4.29 0.90
N TYR A 89 19.02 3.40 1.23
CA TYR A 89 19.01 2.72 2.52
C TYR A 89 20.30 1.93 2.75
N ASP A 90 20.72 1.12 1.79
CA ASP A 90 21.95 0.30 1.89
C ASP A 90 23.19 1.18 2.08
N ILE A 91 23.31 2.30 1.34
CA ILE A 91 24.41 3.25 1.54
C ILE A 91 24.40 3.85 2.95
N VAL A 92 23.22 4.23 3.47
CA VAL A 92 23.10 4.84 4.80
C VAL A 92 23.46 3.83 5.89
N GLU A 93 23.06 2.58 5.74
CA GLU A 93 23.42 1.48 6.64
C GLU A 93 24.94 1.27 6.64
N GLN A 94 25.55 1.13 5.47
CA GLN A 94 27.01 1.01 5.33
C GLN A 94 27.72 2.20 5.98
N LEU A 95 27.29 3.43 5.72
CA LEU A 95 27.88 4.63 6.31
C LEU A 95 27.81 4.60 7.85
N ASN A 96 26.70 4.14 8.41
CA ASN A 96 26.55 4.00 9.85
C ASN A 96 27.52 2.96 10.42
N GLU A 97 27.70 1.82 9.75
CA GLU A 97 28.71 0.84 10.16
C GLU A 97 30.13 1.43 10.14
N TRP A 98 30.49 2.14 9.06
CA TRP A 98 31.79 2.79 8.93
C TRP A 98 32.01 3.82 10.03
N LYS A 99 30.97 4.58 10.37
CA LYS A 99 31.01 5.54 11.48
C LYS A 99 31.24 4.85 12.82
N VAL A 100 30.51 3.77 13.11
CA VAL A 100 30.70 3.00 14.36
C VAL A 100 32.12 2.45 14.45
N ARG A 101 32.65 1.85 13.36
CA ARG A 101 34.03 1.35 13.30
C ARG A 101 35.04 2.48 13.52
N ARG A 102 34.88 3.62 12.85
CA ARG A 102 35.75 4.78 13.00
C ARG A 102 35.75 5.29 14.44
N ASP A 103 34.58 5.52 15.01
CA ASP A 103 34.42 6.06 16.36
C ASP A 103 35.02 5.11 17.40
N PHE A 104 34.93 3.80 17.19
CA PHE A 104 35.62 2.80 18.00
C PHE A 104 37.14 3.01 18.02
N TYR A 105 37.77 3.08 16.84
CA TYR A 105 39.23 3.22 16.75
C TYR A 105 39.73 4.59 17.21
N VAL A 106 38.96 5.66 16.98
CA VAL A 106 39.29 7.00 17.48
C VAL A 106 39.33 7.00 19.01
N ARG A 107 38.30 6.48 19.68
CA ARG A 107 38.26 6.40 21.15
C ARG A 107 39.37 5.53 21.72
N PHE A 108 39.72 4.44 21.03
CA PHE A 108 40.87 3.61 21.40
C PHE A 108 42.18 4.39 21.31
N ALA A 109 42.39 5.14 20.23
CA ALA A 109 43.61 5.91 20.00
C ALA A 109 43.78 7.09 20.99
N GLU A 110 42.69 7.72 21.43
CA GLU A 110 42.71 8.83 22.40
C GLU A 110 43.18 8.41 23.79
N ASN A 111 42.69 7.27 24.30
CA ASN A 111 43.12 6.72 25.59
C ASN A 111 42.96 5.19 25.61
N PRO A 112 43.98 4.43 25.16
CA PRO A 112 43.85 2.99 24.96
C PRO A 112 43.66 2.23 26.28
N GLN A 113 44.27 2.68 27.37
CA GLN A 113 44.16 2.01 28.67
C GLN A 113 42.73 2.09 29.22
N GLU A 114 42.16 3.29 29.29
CA GLU A 114 40.80 3.48 29.79
C GLU A 114 39.77 2.89 28.82
N PHE A 115 40.02 2.97 27.51
CA PHE A 115 39.20 2.31 26.51
C PHE A 115 39.15 0.80 26.73
N CYS A 116 40.29 0.11 26.82
CA CYS A 116 40.33 -1.34 27.03
C CYS A 116 39.62 -1.75 28.32
N LYS A 117 39.79 -0.99 29.41
CA LYS A 117 39.09 -1.23 30.66
C LYS A 117 37.57 -1.15 30.49
N LYS A 118 37.07 -0.07 29.89
CA LYS A 118 35.62 0.12 29.61
C LYS A 118 35.09 -0.94 28.66
N TRP A 119 35.86 -1.29 27.64
CA TRP A 119 35.53 -2.31 26.65
C TRP A 119 35.36 -3.68 27.30
N LEU A 120 36.30 -4.10 28.15
CA LEU A 120 36.21 -5.37 28.88
C LEU A 120 34.98 -5.41 29.81
N ILE A 121 34.67 -4.30 30.48
CA ILE A 121 33.46 -4.19 31.31
C ILE A 121 32.20 -4.32 30.44
N SER A 122 32.14 -3.64 29.30
CA SER A 122 31.00 -3.72 28.37
C SER A 122 30.81 -5.15 27.87
N GLN A 123 31.87 -5.76 27.31
CA GLN A 123 31.81 -7.13 26.79
C GLN A 123 31.42 -8.15 27.87
N SER A 124 31.90 -7.99 29.11
CA SER A 124 31.50 -8.85 30.22
C SER A 124 30.02 -8.69 30.55
N LYS A 125 29.49 -7.46 30.52
CA LYS A 125 28.07 -7.19 30.74
C LYS A 125 27.20 -7.77 29.62
N ASP A 126 27.58 -7.54 28.37
CA ASP A 126 26.86 -8.04 27.20
C ASP A 126 26.82 -9.58 27.22
N LEU A 127 27.93 -10.23 27.55
CA LEU A 127 27.99 -11.68 27.73
C LEU A 127 27.04 -12.15 28.84
N LYS A 128 27.07 -11.52 30.02
CA LYS A 128 26.16 -11.85 31.13
C LYS A 128 24.68 -11.69 30.74
N THR A 129 24.36 -10.67 29.93
CA THR A 129 23.00 -10.47 29.41
C THR A 129 22.60 -11.57 28.44
N MET A 130 23.49 -11.97 27.53
CA MET A 130 23.22 -13.05 26.57
C MET A 130 23.10 -14.43 27.23
N THR A 131 23.83 -14.67 28.33
CA THR A 131 23.85 -15.95 29.04
C THR A 131 22.95 -15.99 30.27
N GLU A 132 22.16 -14.94 30.51
CA GLU A 132 21.31 -14.77 31.69
C GLU A 132 22.05 -15.02 33.03
N THR A 133 23.37 -14.79 33.03
CA THR A 133 24.20 -15.03 34.21
C THR A 133 24.08 -13.83 35.14
N LEU A 134 23.22 -13.97 36.14
CA LEU A 134 22.87 -12.88 37.07
C LEU A 134 23.94 -12.62 38.14
N THR A 135 24.86 -13.58 38.37
CA THR A 135 25.75 -13.54 39.52
C THR A 135 27.11 -12.97 39.17
N ASP A 136 27.53 -11.93 39.89
CA ASP A 136 28.88 -11.39 39.80
C ASP A 136 29.82 -12.08 40.80
N TYR A 137 30.24 -13.29 40.46
CA TYR A 137 31.04 -14.17 41.33
C TYR A 137 32.27 -13.49 41.92
N GLU A 138 32.91 -12.58 41.18
CA GLU A 138 34.10 -11.88 41.68
C GLU A 138 33.77 -10.87 42.78
N GLN A 139 32.58 -10.25 42.76
CA GLN A 139 32.16 -9.41 43.88
C GLN A 139 31.87 -10.25 45.11
N GLU A 140 31.19 -11.39 44.96
CA GLU A 140 30.85 -12.28 46.08
C GLU A 140 32.09 -12.83 46.81
N ARG A 141 33.27 -12.82 46.17
CA ARG A 141 34.54 -13.19 46.82
C ARG A 141 35.08 -12.12 47.76
N ARG A 142 34.60 -10.88 47.67
CA ARG A 142 35.10 -9.75 48.48
C ARG A 142 34.22 -9.55 49.69
N ALA A 143 34.84 -9.38 50.87
CA ALA A 143 34.12 -9.16 52.13
C ALA A 143 33.14 -7.97 52.04
N ASP A 144 33.52 -6.91 51.33
CA ASP A 144 32.70 -5.72 51.10
C ASP A 144 31.34 -6.01 50.46
N HIS A 145 31.23 -7.08 49.68
CA HIS A 145 29.97 -7.50 49.09
C HIS A 145 28.91 -7.82 50.15
N PHE A 146 29.34 -8.28 51.33
CA PHE A 146 28.45 -8.68 52.42
C PHE A 146 28.14 -7.53 53.39
N TYR A 147 28.78 -6.37 53.26
CA TYR A 147 28.42 -5.15 54.01
C TYR A 147 27.27 -4.37 53.35
N LYS A 148 26.19 -5.06 53.01
CA LYS A 148 24.98 -4.48 52.40
C LYS A 148 23.79 -4.58 53.36
N PRO A 149 22.83 -3.64 53.34
CA PRO A 149 21.64 -3.69 54.20
C PRO A 149 20.83 -5.00 54.05
N VAL A 150 20.79 -5.55 52.83
CA VAL A 150 20.08 -6.80 52.52
C VAL A 150 20.70 -8.03 53.19
N THR A 151 21.99 -7.99 53.55
CA THR A 151 22.70 -9.15 54.09
C THR A 151 22.06 -9.64 55.39
N GLN A 152 21.64 -8.73 56.27
CA GLN A 152 21.01 -9.09 57.53
C GLN A 152 19.70 -9.86 57.31
N GLU A 153 18.85 -9.37 56.40
CA GLU A 153 17.62 -10.06 56.04
C GLU A 153 17.89 -11.42 55.38
N ALA A 154 18.89 -11.48 54.48
CA ALA A 154 19.30 -12.71 53.83
C ALA A 154 19.75 -13.78 54.84
N ILE A 155 20.50 -13.39 55.89
CA ILE A 155 20.90 -14.28 56.98
C ILE A 155 19.66 -14.82 57.71
N PHE A 156 18.70 -13.97 58.07
CA PHE A 156 17.49 -14.42 58.75
C PHE A 156 16.67 -15.40 57.91
N ARG A 157 16.47 -15.11 56.62
CA ARG A 157 15.79 -16.01 55.68
C ARG A 157 16.52 -17.34 55.56
N TYR A 158 17.85 -17.31 55.47
CA TYR A 158 18.69 -18.51 55.40
C TYR A 158 18.57 -19.37 56.67
N ILE A 159 18.70 -18.76 57.85
CA ILE A 159 18.59 -19.45 59.14
C ILE A 159 17.20 -20.09 59.28
N TYR A 160 16.13 -19.34 58.98
CA TYR A 160 14.77 -19.86 59.02
C TYR A 160 14.61 -21.09 58.11
N GLY A 161 15.08 -21.00 56.86
CA GLY A 161 15.05 -22.12 55.92
C GLY A 161 15.85 -23.33 56.42
N LYS A 162 17.03 -23.10 57.00
CA LYS A 162 17.86 -24.18 57.59
C LYS A 162 17.20 -24.86 58.78
N VAL A 163 16.52 -24.10 59.64
CA VAL A 163 15.76 -24.66 60.78
C VAL A 163 14.62 -25.55 60.28
N GLN A 164 13.84 -25.09 59.29
CA GLN A 164 12.78 -25.89 58.70
C GLN A 164 13.31 -27.17 58.03
N GLN A 165 14.42 -27.05 57.29
CA GLN A 165 15.10 -28.22 56.70
C GLN A 165 15.50 -29.24 57.78
N LYS A 166 16.12 -28.79 58.87
CA LYS A 166 16.52 -29.69 59.97
C LYS A 166 15.34 -30.31 60.70
N ARG A 167 14.23 -29.57 60.84
CA ARG A 167 12.98 -30.13 61.38
C ARG A 167 12.47 -31.26 60.49
N LEU A 168 12.40 -31.05 59.18
CA LEU A 168 11.95 -32.06 58.22
C LEU A 168 12.86 -33.31 58.20
N GLU A 169 14.18 -33.12 58.22
CA GLU A 169 15.16 -34.22 58.31
C GLU A 169 14.96 -35.05 59.59
N LEU A 170 14.66 -34.39 60.71
CA LEU A 170 14.40 -35.03 62.00
C LEU A 170 13.06 -35.77 62.00
N GLU A 171 11.98 -35.13 61.53
CA GLU A 171 10.65 -35.74 61.37
C GLU A 171 10.70 -36.99 60.49
N ALA A 172 11.43 -36.93 59.37
CA ALA A 172 11.64 -38.06 58.47
C ALA A 172 12.45 -39.19 59.14
N SER A 173 13.49 -38.86 59.89
CA SER A 173 14.35 -39.84 60.57
C SER A 173 13.64 -40.50 61.76
N LEU A 174 12.73 -39.79 62.42
CA LEU A 174 11.93 -40.28 63.54
C LEU A 174 10.63 -40.97 63.08
N GLY A 175 10.34 -41.00 61.77
CA GLY A 175 9.14 -41.64 61.22
C GLY A 175 7.83 -40.92 61.56
N VAL A 176 7.88 -39.69 62.06
CA VAL A 176 6.71 -38.90 62.42
C VAL A 176 6.23 -38.17 61.18
N ARG A 177 5.30 -38.79 60.43
CA ARG A 177 4.53 -38.06 59.42
C ARG A 177 3.47 -37.23 60.14
N ASN A 178 3.52 -35.91 59.96
CA ASN A 178 2.40 -35.05 60.35
C ASN A 178 1.19 -35.42 59.47
N ASN A 179 0.07 -35.79 60.10
CA ASN A 179 -1.25 -35.75 59.47
C ASN A 179 -1.65 -34.30 59.19
#